data_AF-A0A2U2CMB6-F1
#
_entry.id   AF-A0A2U2CMB6-F1
#
_cell.length_a   1.000
_cell.length_b   1.000
_cell.length_c   1.000
_cell.angle_alpha   90.00
_cell.angle_beta   90.00
_cell.angle_gamma   90.00
#
_symmetry.space_group_name_H-M   'P 1'
#
loop_
_entity.id
_entity.type
_entity.pdbx_description
1 polymer ?
#
loop_
_entity_poly.entity_id
_entity_poly.type
_entity_poly.pdbx_seq_one_letter_code
_entity_poly.pdbx_strand_id
1 'polypeptide(L)' 'MGVTVGGLLGRTVARLAENVTRIVPSQDVRWANADLTREADQLATGLIAMGPDPGDRIGIRASNLAEAAEVAHA' A
#
# COMPACT_ATOMS: atom_id res chain seq x y z
N MET A 1 7.91 3.82 -22.05
CA MET A 1 6.78 4.20 -21.18
C MET A 1 6.93 3.44 -19.88
N GLY A 2 7.21 4.14 -18.78
CA GLY A 2 7.37 3.50 -17.47
C GLY A 2 6.02 3.09 -16.87
N VAL A 3 6.00 2.01 -16.11
CA VAL A 3 4.86 1.63 -15.27
C VAL A 3 5.04 2.25 -13.89
N THR A 4 3.99 2.85 -13.32
CA THR A 4 4.01 3.30 -11.93
C THR A 4 3.76 2.11 -11.00
N VAL A 5 4.20 2.22 -9.75
CA VAL A 5 3.96 1.17 -8.75
C VAL A 5 2.45 0.94 -8.55
N GLY A 6 1.66 2.01 -8.39
CA GLY A 6 0.20 1.92 -8.32
C GLY A 6 -0.43 1.33 -9.60
N GLY A 7 0.11 1.65 -10.78
CA GLY A 7 -0.35 1.08 -12.05
C GLY A 7 -0.07 -0.43 -12.17
N LEU A 8 1.05 -0.90 -11.62
CA LEU A 8 1.37 -2.33 -11.55
C LEU A 8 0.48 -3.05 -10.52
N LEU A 9 0.23 -2.41 -9.38
CA LEU A 9 -0.67 -2.94 -8.34
C LEU A 9 -2.09 -3.10 -8.89
N GLY A 10 -2.64 -2.09 -9.55
CA GLY A 10 -3.98 -2.17 -10.15
C GLY A 10 -4.11 -3.31 -11.18
N ARG A 11 -3.08 -3.55 -11.99
CA ARG A 11 -3.05 -4.70 -12.92
C ARG A 11 -3.01 -6.04 -12.19
N THR A 12 -2.30 -6.11 -11.08
CA THR A 12 -2.20 -7.32 -10.24
C THR A 12 -3.54 -7.64 -9.60
N VAL A 13 -4.21 -6.64 -9.01
CA VAL A 13 -5.53 -6.79 -8.38
C VAL A 13 -6.57 -7.25 -9.40
N ALA A 14 -6.57 -6.67 -10.60
CA ALA A 14 -7.50 -7.07 -11.66
C ALA A 14 -7.41 -8.56 -12.04
N ARG A 15 -6.27 -9.22 -11.79
CA ARG A 15 -6.06 -10.63 -12.10
C ARG A 15 -6.10 -11.56 -10.89
N LEU A 16 -5.69 -11.08 -9.72
CA LEU A 16 -5.39 -11.90 -8.54
C LEU A 16 -6.00 -11.33 -7.25
N ALA A 17 -7.14 -10.64 -7.34
CA ALA A 17 -7.77 -9.92 -6.23
C ALA A 17 -7.84 -10.71 -4.92
N GLU A 18 -8.27 -11.98 -4.98
CA GLU A 18 -8.48 -12.86 -3.83
C GLU A 18 -7.23 -13.61 -3.37
N ASN A 19 -6.12 -13.54 -4.13
CA ASN A 19 -4.90 -14.21 -3.73
C ASN A 19 -4.26 -13.50 -2.55
N VAL A 20 -4.00 -14.27 -1.49
CA VAL A 20 -3.28 -13.80 -0.30
C VAL A 20 -1.86 -13.41 -0.69
N THR A 21 -1.50 -12.17 -0.43
CA THR A 21 -0.17 -11.62 -0.73
C THR A 21 0.60 -11.24 0.52
N ARG A 22 -0.08 -11.02 1.64
CA ARG A 22 0.58 -10.67 2.88
C ARG A 22 0.03 -11.40 4.08
N ILE A 23 0.96 -11.90 4.89
CA ILE A 23 0.67 -12.56 6.16
C ILE A 23 1.66 -12.00 7.18
N VAL A 24 1.15 -11.32 8.21
CA VAL A 24 1.96 -10.84 9.35
C VAL A 24 1.28 -11.33 10.64
N PRO A 25 1.62 -12.53 11.14
CA PRO A 25 0.88 -13.17 12.23
C PRO A 25 0.88 -12.35 13.53
N SER A 26 1.98 -11.66 13.83
CA SER A 26 2.10 -10.82 15.04
C SER A 26 1.16 -9.62 15.06
N GLN A 27 0.57 -9.26 13.91
CA GLN A 27 -0.40 -8.16 13.76
C GLN A 27 -1.79 -8.68 13.38
N ASP A 28 -2.01 -10.00 13.40
CA ASP A 28 -3.25 -10.64 12.93
C ASP A 28 -3.63 -10.24 11.49
N VAL A 29 -2.62 -10.05 10.63
CA VAL A 29 -2.82 -9.63 9.24
C VAL A 29 -2.75 -10.83 8.31
N ARG A 30 -3.82 -11.00 7.52
CA ARG A 30 -3.86 -11.85 6.33
C ARG A 30 -4.63 -11.11 5.24
N TRP A 31 -3.90 -10.55 4.28
CA TRP A 31 -4.47 -9.70 3.24
C TRP A 31 -4.32 -10.32 1.85
N ALA A 32 -5.39 -10.22 1.07
CA ALA A 32 -5.36 -10.44 -0.36
C ALA A 32 -4.93 -9.15 -1.11
N ASN A 33 -4.69 -9.26 -2.42
CA ASN A 33 -4.33 -8.09 -3.25
C ASN A 33 -5.35 -6.96 -3.14
N ALA A 34 -6.65 -7.29 -3.05
CA ALA A 34 -7.71 -6.30 -2.87
C ALA A 34 -7.59 -5.54 -1.54
N ASP A 35 -7.28 -6.25 -0.45
CA ASP A 35 -7.11 -5.65 0.87
C ASP A 35 -5.90 -4.72 0.88
N LEU A 36 -4.77 -5.16 0.33
CA LEU A 36 -3.55 -4.34 0.23
C LEU A 36 -3.80 -3.02 -0.50
N THR A 37 -4.62 -3.06 -1.57
CA THR A 37 -4.96 -1.85 -2.34
C THR A 37 -5.85 -0.93 -1.53
N ARG A 38 -6.85 -1.47 -0.84
CA ARG A 38 -7.73 -0.70 0.03
C ARG A 38 -6.95 0.01 1.14
N GLU A 39 -6.03 -0.69 1.80
CA GLU A 39 -5.22 -0.09 2.88
C GLU A 39 -4.26 0.97 2.32
N ALA A 40 -3.63 0.74 1.16
CA ALA A 40 -2.79 1.73 0.49
C ALA A 40 -3.58 3.01 0.12
N ASP A 41 -4.81 2.88 -0.40
CA ASP A 41 -5.68 4.02 -0.72
C ASP A 41 -6.10 4.81 0.54
N GLN A 42 -6.37 4.11 1.65
CA GLN A 42 -6.70 4.73 2.93
C GLN A 42 -5.51 5.52 3.48
N LEU A 43 -4.31 4.94 3.42
CA LEU A 43 -3.08 5.61 3.81
C LEU A 43 -2.83 6.84 2.93
N ALA A 44 -2.92 6.72 1.61
CA ALA A 44 -2.73 7.83 0.67
C ALA A 44 -3.69 8.99 0.97
N THR A 45 -4.96 8.68 1.24
CA THR A 45 -5.97 9.67 1.64
C THR A 45 -5.58 10.38 2.94
N GLY A 46 -5.12 9.62 3.94
CA GLY A 46 -4.64 10.17 5.21
C GLY A 46 -3.40 11.05 5.04
N LEU A 47 -2.45 10.64 4.19
CA LEU A 47 -1.28 11.44 3.84
C LEU A 47 -1.71 12.77 3.21
N ILE A 48 -2.56 12.75 2.18
CA ILE A 48 -3.08 13.96 1.53
C ILE A 48 -3.76 14.90 2.55
N ALA A 49 -4.55 14.34 3.47
CA ALA A 49 -5.22 15.13 4.50
C ALA A 49 -4.26 15.83 5.48
N MET A 50 -3.03 15.32 5.65
CA MET A 50 -1.98 15.96 6.44
C MET A 50 -1.26 17.11 5.71
N GLY A 51 -1.51 17.29 4.40
CA GLY A 51 -1.02 18.41 3.59
C GLY A 51 0.38 18.31 2.94
N PRO A 52 0.99 17.14 2.68
CA PRO A 52 2.18 17.06 1.85
C PRO A 52 1.83 17.28 0.37
N ASP A 53 2.67 18.03 -0.33
CA ASP A 53 2.57 18.25 -1.76
C ASP A 53 3.40 17.21 -2.55
N PRO A 54 3.07 16.96 -3.83
CA PRO A 54 3.91 16.13 -4.70
C PRO A 54 5.35 16.65 -4.74
N GLY A 55 6.29 15.81 -4.32
CA GLY A 55 7.72 16.15 -4.21
C GLY A 55 8.21 16.35 -2.77
N ASP A 56 7.29 16.47 -1.81
CA ASP A 56 7.64 16.48 -0.40
C ASP A 56 8.19 15.13 0.06
N ARG A 57 9.14 15.18 1.00
CA ARG A 57 9.77 13.99 1.55
C ARG A 57 9.06 13.57 2.82
N ILE A 58 8.43 12.41 2.79
CA ILE A 58 7.80 11.79 3.96
C ILE A 58 8.78 10.79 4.58
N GLY A 59 9.20 11.06 5.82
CA GLY A 59 10.05 10.15 6.59
C GLY A 59 9.22 8.99 7.16
N ILE A 60 9.56 7.75 6.80
CA ILE A 60 8.88 6.55 7.30
C ILE A 60 9.77 5.88 8.34
N ARG A 61 9.29 5.73 9.57
CA ARG A 61 9.93 4.87 10.57
C ARG A 61 9.08 3.63 10.79
N ALA A 62 9.35 2.58 10.03
CA ALA A 62 8.66 1.31 10.14
C ALA A 62 9.64 0.21 10.60
N SER A 63 9.39 -0.41 11.75
CA SER A 63 10.10 -1.60 12.22
C SER A 63 9.27 -2.83 11.92
N ASN A 64 9.40 -3.41 10.72
CA ASN A 64 8.65 -4.61 10.26
C ASN A 64 7.14 -4.56 10.57
N LEU A 65 6.47 -3.48 10.17
CA LEU A 65 5.02 -3.30 10.25
C LEU A 65 4.36 -3.66 8.90
N ALA A 66 3.16 -4.23 8.93
CA ALA A 66 2.27 -4.44 7.78
C ALA A 66 2.13 -3.17 6.92
N GLU A 67 2.16 -2.03 7.56
CA GLU A 67 1.99 -0.69 7.01
C GLU A 67 3.17 -0.27 6.10
N ALA A 68 4.33 -0.94 6.18
CA ALA A 68 5.51 -0.57 5.39
C ALA A 68 5.37 -0.77 3.86
N ALA A 69 4.50 -1.68 3.40
CA ALA A 69 4.27 -1.81 1.95
C ALA A 69 3.17 -0.88 1.45
N GLU A 70 2.22 -0.47 2.30
CA GLU A 70 1.23 0.53 1.91
C GLU A 70 1.92 1.82 1.50
N VAL A 71 2.96 2.24 2.21
CA VAL A 71 3.70 3.47 1.84
C VAL A 71 4.41 3.35 0.49
N ALA A 72 4.78 2.15 0.05
CA ALA A 72 5.38 1.96 -1.28
C ALA A 72 4.33 1.95 -2.41
N HIS A 73 3.05 1.78 -2.07
CA HIS A 73 1.93 1.65 -3.00
C HIS A 73 0.97 2.85 -3.00
N ALA A 74 0.98 3.64 -1.92
CA ALA A 74 0.37 4.97 -1.81
C ALA A 74 1.10 5.99 -2.71
#